data_AF-A0A9D9ECP5-F1
#
_entry.id   AF-A0A9D9ECP5-F1
#
_cell.length_a   1.000
_cell.length_b   1.000
_cell.length_c   1.000
_cell.angle_alpha   90.00
_cell.angle_beta   90.00
_cell.angle_gamma   90.00
#
_symmetry.space_group_name_H-M   'P 1'
#
loop_
_entity.id
_entity.type
_entity.pdbx_description
1 polymer ?
#
loop_
_entity_poly.entity_id
_entity_poly.type
_entity_poly.pdbx_seq_one_letter_code
_entity_poly.pdbx_strand_id
1 'polypeptide(L)'
;MKTNVTRAAAMAASAGFAAMALSVSCTKDRVALPDTDGGAAGSVTVRASIAGYYGDDHSAGAGNAVRDLQACIFEDGRMTGIFDNLSLSGGSCDLAIDGHSGTLYMLANTDGLIDLAALQAGEISETEWLRTAVAMKDGAPADFFSGSVSLDGMDKSQTRIPLSLRRGMARFDLKFNTAGMAEVHRVTLRNAAESVFLFPVSGQYSPEDVSRKDYSAEFREQPLTADTEGVLHVYEQSTGNRVVISVDAVIDGKTEVLTKELEEPLKRNTIYTLTLRKDTIDVSLEVSFDEWEPGSDTELMP
;
A
#
# COMPACT_ATOMS: atom_id res chain seq x y z
N MET A 1 40.71 25.45 42.68
CA MET A 1 41.60 25.52 43.85
C MET A 1 40.79 26.09 45.02
N LYS A 2 40.74 25.36 46.15
CA LYS A 2 40.11 25.67 47.46
C LYS A 2 38.59 25.42 47.56
N THR A 3 38.14 24.25 48.08
CA THR A 3 37.95 23.79 49.49
C THR A 3 36.76 24.46 50.20
N ASN A 4 35.67 23.71 50.41
CA ASN A 4 35.25 22.98 51.63
C ASN A 4 34.46 23.87 52.60
N VAL A 5 33.30 23.40 53.08
CA VAL A 5 33.09 23.04 54.50
C VAL A 5 31.90 22.09 54.64
N THR A 6 32.21 20.95 55.25
CA THR A 6 31.40 19.85 55.76
C THR A 6 30.53 20.25 56.97
N ARG A 7 29.36 19.63 57.16
CA ARG A 7 28.96 19.17 58.51
C ARG A 7 27.99 17.98 58.44
N ALA A 8 28.44 16.89 59.05
CA ALA A 8 27.70 15.69 59.39
C ALA A 8 27.36 15.69 60.89
N ALA A 9 26.38 14.86 61.26
CA ALA A 9 26.08 14.20 62.56
C ALA A 9 24.58 14.28 62.84
N ALA A 10 23.87 13.31 63.43
CA ALA A 10 24.07 11.91 63.81
C ALA A 10 22.65 11.45 64.30
N MET A 11 22.16 10.29 63.87
CA MET A 11 22.01 9.07 64.67
C MET A 11 20.95 9.11 65.81
N ALA A 12 19.93 8.25 65.70
CA ALA A 12 19.29 7.58 66.84
C ALA A 12 18.78 6.20 66.39
N ALA A 13 19.18 5.18 67.15
CA ALA A 13 18.90 3.77 66.93
C ALA A 13 17.96 3.25 68.03
N SER A 14 17.14 2.23 67.72
CA SER A 14 16.65 1.20 68.66
C SER A 14 16.05 0.06 67.80
N ALA A 15 16.69 -1.11 67.72
CA ALA A 15 16.40 -2.33 68.52
C ALA A 15 14.99 -2.88 68.26
N GLY A 16 14.73 -4.10 67.78
CA GLY A 16 15.51 -5.33 67.62
C GLY A 16 14.59 -6.49 68.00
N PHE A 17 14.41 -7.50 67.14
CA PHE A 17 14.10 -8.88 67.56
C PHE A 17 14.27 -9.84 66.38
N ALA A 18 15.16 -10.81 66.56
CA ALA A 18 15.34 -11.94 65.66
C ALA A 18 14.45 -13.10 66.11
N ALA A 19 13.80 -13.78 65.17
CA ALA A 19 13.35 -15.15 65.36
C ALA A 19 13.42 -15.88 64.01
N MET A 20 14.11 -17.01 64.04
CA MET A 20 14.43 -17.87 62.91
C MET A 20 13.45 -19.05 62.88
N ALA A 21 13.21 -19.55 61.65
CA ALA A 21 12.79 -20.92 61.30
C ALA A 21 11.28 -21.27 61.36
N LEU A 22 10.69 -21.70 60.23
CA LEU A 22 10.57 -23.10 59.78
C LEU A 22 9.58 -23.19 58.60
N SER A 23 9.78 -24.20 57.76
CA SER A 23 9.09 -24.50 56.50
C SER A 23 7.88 -25.44 56.63
N VAL A 24 7.06 -25.45 55.57
CA VAL A 24 6.11 -26.48 55.04
C VAL A 24 4.68 -26.58 55.60
N SER A 25 3.70 -26.48 54.66
CA SER A 25 2.52 -27.37 54.44
C SER A 25 1.10 -26.79 54.62
N CYS A 26 0.29 -26.92 53.53
CA CYS A 26 -1.16 -27.17 53.34
C CYS A 26 -2.16 -27.03 54.52
N THR A 27 -3.44 -26.64 54.42
CA THR A 27 -4.48 -26.55 53.36
C THR A 27 -5.75 -25.94 53.99
N LYS A 28 -6.60 -25.22 53.23
CA LYS A 28 -8.05 -25.45 53.04
C LYS A 28 -8.84 -24.20 52.59
N ASP A 29 -9.36 -24.33 51.37
CA ASP A 29 -10.73 -24.10 50.92
C ASP A 29 -11.38 -22.72 51.14
N ARG A 30 -11.50 -21.98 50.04
CA ARG A 30 -12.69 -21.17 49.76
C ARG A 30 -13.22 -21.45 48.35
N VAL A 31 -14.30 -22.23 48.36
CA VAL A 31 -15.40 -22.41 47.40
C VAL A 31 -15.36 -21.50 46.16
N ALA A 32 -15.28 -22.14 44.99
CA ALA A 32 -15.62 -21.56 43.70
C ALA A 32 -17.12 -21.76 43.41
N LEU A 33 -17.80 -20.68 43.00
CA LEU A 33 -19.11 -20.65 42.32
C LEU A 33 -19.18 -19.32 41.54
N PRO A 34 -19.99 -19.22 40.47
CA PRO A 34 -19.71 -19.68 39.12
C PRO A 34 -19.59 -18.49 38.13
N ASP A 35 -19.22 -18.82 36.90
CA ASP A 35 -19.08 -17.96 35.72
C ASP A 35 -19.97 -16.71 35.70
N THR A 36 -19.34 -15.55 35.72
CA THR A 36 -19.88 -14.36 35.03
C THR A 36 -19.24 -14.31 33.65
N ASP A 37 -20.08 -14.57 32.65
CA ASP A 37 -19.87 -14.22 31.24
C ASP A 37 -19.15 -12.87 31.13
N GLY A 38 -17.89 -12.96 30.73
CA GLY A 38 -17.05 -11.87 30.30
C GLY A 38 -16.14 -12.45 29.24
N GLY A 39 -16.74 -12.86 28.11
CA GLY A 39 -15.99 -13.32 26.97
C GLY A 39 -14.91 -12.29 26.69
N ALA A 40 -13.65 -12.68 26.87
CA ALA A 40 -12.53 -11.88 26.41
C ALA A 40 -12.83 -11.59 24.94
N ALA A 41 -13.04 -10.32 24.59
CA ALA A 41 -13.21 -9.91 23.21
C ALA A 41 -12.06 -10.56 22.44
N GLY A 42 -12.39 -11.48 21.54
CA GLY A 42 -11.39 -12.29 20.87
C GLY A 42 -10.50 -11.35 20.07
N SER A 43 -9.24 -11.19 20.48
CA SER A 43 -8.28 -10.40 19.72
C SER A 43 -8.08 -11.06 18.37
N VAL A 44 -8.16 -10.24 17.32
CA VAL A 44 -7.94 -10.64 15.93
C VAL A 44 -6.58 -10.15 15.49
N THR A 45 -5.83 -10.97 14.77
CA THR A 45 -4.65 -10.52 14.05
C THR A 45 -4.96 -10.35 12.58
N VAL A 46 -4.92 -9.11 12.09
CA VAL A 46 -4.87 -8.84 10.66
C VAL A 46 -3.42 -8.97 10.19
N ARG A 47 -3.20 -9.84 9.21
CA ARG A 47 -1.91 -10.02 8.55
C ARG A 47 -1.94 -9.29 7.22
N ALA A 48 -1.33 -8.12 7.18
CA ALA A 48 -1.18 -7.34 5.97
C ALA A 48 0.09 -7.73 5.21
N SER A 49 0.00 -7.80 3.89
CA SER A 49 1.15 -8.00 3.00
C SER A 49 0.93 -7.23 1.71
N ILE A 50 2.01 -6.75 1.09
CA ILE A 50 1.94 -6.28 -0.29
C ILE A 50 1.57 -7.47 -1.18
N ALA A 51 0.56 -7.30 -2.04
CA ALA A 51 0.18 -8.30 -3.03
C ALA A 51 1.45 -8.76 -3.75
N GLY A 52 1.78 -10.06 -3.70
CA GLY A 52 3.03 -10.62 -4.25
C GLY A 52 4.13 -11.02 -3.26
N TYR A 53 4.03 -10.79 -1.93
CA TYR A 53 5.12 -11.20 -1.02
C TYR A 53 5.17 -12.72 -0.70
N TYR A 54 4.16 -13.51 -1.09
CA TYR A 54 4.17 -14.98 -0.92
C TYR A 54 4.62 -15.68 -2.22
N GLY A 55 5.93 -15.67 -2.49
CA GLY A 55 6.54 -16.45 -3.56
C GLY A 55 7.93 -15.97 -3.96
N ASP A 56 8.92 -16.84 -3.77
CA ASP A 56 10.30 -16.87 -4.30
C ASP A 56 11.02 -15.57 -4.73
N ASP A 57 12.15 -15.34 -4.04
CA ASP A 57 13.42 -14.77 -4.49
C ASP A 57 13.40 -13.91 -5.78
N HIS A 58 12.68 -12.80 -5.74
CA HIS A 58 12.90 -11.70 -6.66
C HIS A 58 13.32 -10.48 -5.86
N SER A 59 14.56 -10.04 -6.10
CA SER A 59 15.10 -8.77 -5.62
C SER A 59 14.04 -7.68 -5.84
N ALA A 60 13.55 -7.10 -4.74
CA ALA A 60 12.61 -5.99 -4.76
C ALA A 60 13.08 -4.95 -5.78
N GLY A 61 12.40 -4.88 -6.93
CA GLY A 61 12.58 -3.76 -7.85
C GLY A 61 12.31 -2.46 -7.11
N ALA A 62 12.81 -1.34 -7.63
CA ALA A 62 12.69 -0.03 -6.98
C ALA A 62 11.24 0.38 -6.59
N GLY A 63 10.21 -0.29 -7.13
CA GLY A 63 8.78 -0.07 -6.82
C GLY A 63 8.16 -1.00 -5.76
N ASN A 64 8.96 -1.71 -4.96
CA ASN A 64 8.47 -2.62 -3.90
C ASN A 64 8.89 -2.17 -2.49
N ALA A 65 9.54 -1.02 -2.34
CA ALA A 65 10.04 -0.55 -1.07
C ALA A 65 8.93 0.12 -0.24
N VAL A 66 8.67 -0.40 0.96
CA VAL A 66 7.78 0.24 1.94
C VAL A 66 8.61 1.07 2.92
N ARG A 67 8.32 2.36 2.96
CA ARG A 67 9.00 3.42 3.73
C ARG A 67 8.23 3.79 4.99
N ASP A 68 6.90 3.75 4.91
CA ASP A 68 5.97 3.97 6.02
C ASP A 68 4.77 3.05 5.87
N LEU A 69 4.13 2.72 7.00
CA LEU A 69 2.92 1.92 7.07
C LEU A 69 2.04 2.47 8.20
N GLN A 70 0.77 2.71 7.89
CA GLN A 70 -0.24 3.19 8.82
C GLN A 70 -1.58 2.53 8.52
N ALA A 71 -2.46 2.47 9.51
CA ALA A 71 -3.82 1.94 9.35
C ALA A 71 -4.83 2.76 10.14
N CYS A 72 -6.09 2.68 9.73
CA CYS A 72 -7.22 3.22 10.47
C CYS A 72 -8.40 2.26 10.41
N ILE A 73 -9.23 2.29 11.45
CA ILE A 73 -10.46 1.50 11.52
C ILE A 73 -11.66 2.42 11.52
N PHE A 74 -12.65 2.08 10.71
CA PHE A 74 -13.95 2.76 10.66
C PHE A 74 -15.02 1.85 11.27
N GLU A 75 -15.82 2.41 12.17
CA GLU A 75 -16.98 1.75 12.78
C GLU A 75 -18.16 2.70 12.69
N ASP A 76 -19.34 2.17 12.35
CA ASP A 76 -20.55 2.97 12.13
C ASP A 76 -20.33 4.20 11.20
N GLY A 77 -19.45 4.03 10.20
CA GLY A 77 -19.11 5.07 9.23
C GLY A 77 -18.19 6.18 9.72
N ARG A 78 -17.54 6.03 10.89
CA ARG A 78 -16.60 7.02 11.47
C ARG A 78 -15.25 6.40 11.80
N MET A 79 -14.18 7.17 11.68
CA MET A 79 -12.83 6.70 12.05
C MET A 79 -12.69 6.63 13.58
N THR A 80 -12.65 5.42 14.14
CA THR A 80 -12.58 5.20 15.60
C THR A 80 -11.17 4.93 16.11
N GLY A 81 -10.25 4.51 15.24
CA GLY A 81 -8.86 4.23 15.62
C GLY A 81 -7.85 4.46 14.52
N ILE A 82 -6.62 4.79 14.93
CA ILE A 82 -5.43 4.93 14.08
C ILE A 82 -4.33 4.05 14.65
N PHE A 83 -3.61 3.39 13.76
CA PHE A 83 -2.42 2.61 14.05
C PHE A 83 -1.26 3.20 13.25
N ASP A 84 -0.28 3.76 13.94
CA ASP A 84 0.90 4.38 13.34
C ASP A 84 2.16 3.55 13.59
N ASN A 85 3.28 3.97 12.98
CA ASN A 85 4.60 3.35 13.16
C ASN A 85 4.61 1.84 12.91
N LEU A 86 3.75 1.36 12.01
CA LEU A 86 3.69 -0.04 11.64
C LEU A 86 4.94 -0.39 10.81
N SER A 87 5.36 -1.64 10.89
CA SER A 87 6.50 -2.13 10.11
C SER A 87 6.20 -3.50 9.51
N LEU A 88 6.78 -3.74 8.35
CA LEU A 88 6.79 -5.07 7.75
C LEU A 88 7.94 -5.89 8.34
N SER A 89 7.64 -7.07 8.85
CA SER A 89 8.61 -8.08 9.28
C SER A 89 8.44 -9.33 8.42
N GLY A 90 9.48 -9.71 7.68
CA GLY A 90 9.38 -10.79 6.68
C GLY A 90 8.29 -10.54 5.64
N GLY A 91 8.13 -9.26 5.24
CA GLY A 91 7.16 -8.73 4.28
C GLY A 91 5.68 -8.88 4.62
N SER A 92 5.38 -9.09 5.89
CA SER A 92 4.02 -8.93 6.42
C SER A 92 4.01 -8.05 7.67
N CYS A 93 2.90 -7.39 7.93
CA CYS A 93 2.61 -6.69 9.19
C CYS A 93 1.48 -7.43 9.88
N ASP A 94 1.74 -7.92 11.09
CA ASP A 94 0.70 -8.50 11.94
C ASP A 94 0.19 -7.40 12.88
N LEU A 95 -1.05 -6.97 12.68
CA LEU A 95 -1.74 -5.97 13.49
C LEU A 95 -2.79 -6.65 14.35
N ALA A 96 -2.66 -6.55 15.67
CA ALA A 96 -3.69 -6.99 16.60
C ALA A 96 -4.77 -5.91 16.72
N ILE A 97 -6.03 -6.31 16.60
CA ILE A 97 -7.20 -5.46 16.78
C ILE A 97 -8.15 -6.10 17.79
N ASP A 98 -8.88 -5.25 18.49
CA ASP A 98 -9.84 -5.65 19.52
C ASP A 98 -11.21 -5.86 18.86
N GLY A 99 -11.53 -7.09 18.49
CA GLY A 99 -12.85 -7.49 17.99
C GLY A 99 -12.96 -7.65 16.46
N HIS A 100 -14.20 -7.88 16.03
CA HIS A 100 -14.61 -8.22 14.66
C HIS A 100 -15.67 -7.23 14.15
N SER A 101 -15.45 -5.93 14.32
CA SER A 101 -16.38 -4.89 13.88
C SER A 101 -15.71 -3.84 13.00
N GLY A 102 -16.45 -3.33 12.02
CA GLY A 102 -16.05 -2.24 11.16
C GLY A 102 -15.15 -2.64 9.99
N THR A 103 -14.51 -1.65 9.38
CA THR A 103 -13.59 -1.82 8.24
C THR A 103 -12.20 -1.33 8.62
N LEU A 104 -11.20 -2.20 8.49
CA LEU A 104 -9.80 -1.80 8.62
C LEU A 104 -9.26 -1.40 7.25
N TYR A 105 -8.64 -0.22 7.19
CA TYR A 105 -7.92 0.29 6.03
C TYR A 105 -6.44 0.40 6.39
N MET A 106 -5.56 -0.03 5.48
CA MET A 106 -4.12 0.06 5.66
C MET A 106 -3.46 0.68 4.43
N LEU A 107 -2.44 1.50 4.69
CA LEU A 107 -1.77 2.37 3.74
C LEU A 107 -0.28 2.26 3.91
N ALA A 108 0.45 2.14 2.80
CA ALA A 108 1.90 2.21 2.80
C ALA A 108 2.39 3.32 1.86
N ASN A 109 3.54 3.91 2.20
CA ASN A 109 4.17 4.98 1.43
C ASN A 109 3.29 6.24 1.27
N THR A 110 2.54 6.56 2.32
CA THR A 110 1.58 7.68 2.35
C THR A 110 2.01 8.83 3.25
N ASP A 111 3.22 8.77 3.81
CA ASP A 111 3.80 9.88 4.57
C ASP A 111 3.86 11.17 3.73
N GLY A 112 3.41 12.27 4.31
CA GLY A 112 3.24 13.56 3.63
C GLY A 112 2.13 13.62 2.58
N LEU A 113 1.39 12.52 2.33
CA LEU A 113 0.22 12.48 1.46
C LEU A 113 -1.09 12.44 2.27
N ILE A 114 -1.12 11.65 3.35
CA ILE A 114 -2.30 11.41 4.18
C ILE A 114 -1.93 11.62 5.64
N ASP A 115 -2.65 12.53 6.32
CA ASP A 115 -2.55 12.75 7.76
C ASP A 115 -3.79 12.17 8.46
N LEU A 116 -3.70 10.90 8.90
CA LEU A 116 -4.82 10.21 9.56
C LEU A 116 -5.28 10.94 10.83
N ALA A 117 -4.36 11.54 11.60
CA ALA A 117 -4.70 12.23 12.84
C ALA A 117 -5.53 13.49 12.57
N ALA A 118 -5.15 14.27 11.56
CA ALA A 118 -5.93 15.43 11.13
C ALA A 118 -7.32 15.02 10.60
N LEU A 119 -7.38 13.94 9.81
CA LEU A 119 -8.64 13.41 9.27
C LEU A 119 -9.59 12.92 10.38
N GLN A 120 -9.06 12.21 11.39
CA GLN A 120 -9.84 11.77 12.54
C GLN A 120 -10.34 12.96 13.37
N ALA A 121 -9.48 13.94 13.65
CA ALA A 121 -9.86 15.15 14.38
C ALA A 121 -10.91 15.99 13.63
N GLY A 122 -10.91 15.91 12.30
CA GLY A 122 -11.94 16.49 11.42
C GLY A 122 -13.22 15.67 11.31
N GLU A 123 -13.33 14.54 12.01
CA GLU A 123 -14.46 13.61 11.98
C GLU A 123 -14.84 13.13 10.57
N ILE A 124 -13.86 12.82 9.72
CA ILE A 124 -14.13 12.31 8.37
C ILE A 124 -15.07 11.08 8.41
N SER A 125 -16.08 11.06 7.54
CA SER A 125 -16.92 9.88 7.36
C SER A 125 -16.26 8.84 6.46
N GLU A 126 -16.62 7.56 6.59
CA GLU A 126 -16.08 6.49 5.72
C GLU A 126 -16.42 6.74 4.23
N THR A 127 -17.57 7.37 3.97
CA THR A 127 -18.00 7.76 2.61
C THR A 127 -17.14 8.87 2.01
N GLU A 128 -16.63 9.79 2.83
CA GLU A 128 -15.68 10.82 2.41
C GLU A 128 -14.26 10.23 2.30
N TRP A 129 -13.90 9.34 3.23
CA TRP A 129 -12.62 8.63 3.24
C TRP A 129 -12.39 7.88 1.93
N LEU A 130 -13.36 7.09 1.48
CA LEU A 130 -13.31 6.36 0.21
C LEU A 130 -13.21 7.27 -1.03
N ARG A 131 -13.51 8.57 -0.89
CA ARG A 131 -13.34 9.58 -1.95
C ARG A 131 -12.05 10.38 -1.84
N THR A 132 -11.20 10.10 -0.84
CA THR A 132 -9.91 10.75 -0.69
C THR A 132 -9.05 10.45 -1.92
N ALA A 133 -8.49 11.49 -2.54
CA ALA A 133 -7.67 11.36 -3.74
C ALA A 133 -6.20 11.72 -3.46
N VAL A 134 -5.31 11.04 -4.15
CA VAL A 134 -3.87 11.29 -4.17
C VAL A 134 -3.51 11.90 -5.51
N ALA A 135 -2.90 13.08 -5.48
CA ALA A 135 -2.43 13.76 -6.68
C ALA A 135 -1.00 13.37 -7.05
N MET A 136 -0.65 13.53 -8.32
CA MET A 136 0.73 13.48 -8.80
C MET A 136 1.55 14.55 -8.09
N LYS A 137 2.80 14.23 -7.78
CA LYS A 137 3.77 15.15 -7.20
C LYS A 137 4.95 15.31 -8.14
N ASP A 138 5.35 16.55 -8.39
CA ASP A 138 6.47 16.88 -9.28
C ASP A 138 6.36 16.23 -10.68
N GLY A 139 5.12 16.09 -11.16
CA GLY A 139 4.81 15.50 -12.45
C GLY A 139 4.69 13.98 -12.45
N ALA A 140 5.02 13.26 -11.38
CA ALA A 140 4.95 11.80 -11.33
C ALA A 140 3.83 11.29 -10.39
N PRO A 141 3.24 10.11 -10.66
CA PRO A 141 2.37 9.45 -9.70
C PRO A 141 3.09 9.18 -8.37
N ALA A 142 2.38 9.40 -7.26
CA ALA A 142 2.81 8.96 -5.95
C ALA A 142 2.85 7.43 -5.87
N ASP A 143 3.96 6.90 -5.36
CA ASP A 143 4.16 5.49 -5.09
C ASP A 143 3.61 5.11 -3.71
N PHE A 144 2.34 4.68 -3.69
CA PHE A 144 1.63 4.25 -2.50
C PHE A 144 0.97 2.88 -2.67
N PHE A 145 0.70 2.23 -1.54
CA PHE A 145 -0.10 1.01 -1.48
C PHE A 145 -1.30 1.21 -0.56
N SER A 146 -2.40 0.56 -0.89
CA SER A 146 -3.65 0.63 -0.13
C SER A 146 -4.33 -0.75 -0.11
N GLY A 147 -4.98 -1.08 0.98
CA GLY A 147 -5.84 -2.26 1.08
C GLY A 147 -6.81 -2.14 2.25
N SER A 148 -7.89 -2.91 2.18
CA SER A 148 -8.93 -2.88 3.20
C SER A 148 -9.49 -4.28 3.46
N VAL A 149 -10.04 -4.47 4.65
CA VAL A 149 -10.81 -5.67 5.01
C VAL A 149 -11.99 -5.30 5.88
N SER A 150 -13.18 -5.80 5.51
CA SER A 150 -14.38 -5.70 6.34
C SER A 150 -14.29 -6.75 7.44
N LEU A 151 -14.42 -6.32 8.69
CA LEU A 151 -14.41 -7.18 9.88
C LEU A 151 -15.82 -7.67 10.24
N ASP A 152 -16.83 -6.92 9.81
CA ASP A 152 -18.23 -7.24 10.05
C ASP A 152 -18.62 -8.59 9.43
N GLY A 153 -19.42 -9.36 10.18
CA GLY A 153 -20.00 -10.61 9.71
C GLY A 153 -19.02 -11.79 9.64
N MET A 154 -17.75 -11.61 10.02
CA MET A 154 -16.78 -12.70 10.08
C MET A 154 -17.07 -13.72 11.17
N ASP A 155 -16.69 -14.97 10.89
CA ASP A 155 -16.70 -16.03 11.91
C ASP A 155 -15.74 -15.64 13.04
N LYS A 156 -16.25 -15.58 14.28
CA LYS A 156 -15.47 -15.29 15.48
C LYS A 156 -14.39 -16.33 15.77
N SER A 157 -14.45 -17.51 15.15
CA SER A 157 -13.40 -18.52 15.18
C SER A 157 -12.17 -18.11 14.34
N GLN A 158 -12.35 -17.23 13.36
CA GLN A 158 -11.27 -16.69 12.55
C GLN A 158 -10.52 -15.62 13.35
N THR A 159 -9.31 -15.97 13.75
CA THR A 159 -8.41 -15.09 14.53
C THR A 159 -7.27 -14.51 13.69
N ARG A 160 -7.14 -14.96 12.43
CA ARG A 160 -6.15 -14.44 11.49
C ARG A 160 -6.79 -14.08 10.16
N ILE A 161 -6.68 -12.80 9.79
CA ILE A 161 -7.37 -12.24 8.64
C ILE A 161 -6.32 -11.68 7.67
N PRO A 162 -6.25 -12.17 6.43
CA PRO A 162 -5.33 -11.62 5.44
C PRO A 162 -5.83 -10.25 4.96
N LEU A 163 -4.90 -9.34 4.72
CA LEU A 163 -5.13 -8.05 4.06
C LEU A 163 -4.06 -7.86 2.98
N SER A 164 -4.48 -7.74 1.72
CA SER A 164 -3.57 -7.47 0.61
C SER A 164 -3.48 -5.97 0.34
N LEU A 165 -2.27 -5.42 0.33
CA LEU A 165 -1.98 -4.05 -0.09
C LEU A 165 -1.62 -4.05 -1.58
N ARG A 166 -2.29 -3.22 -2.37
CA ARG A 166 -2.04 -3.09 -3.81
C ARG A 166 -1.50 -1.71 -4.15
N ARG A 167 -0.72 -1.62 -5.24
CA ARG A 167 -0.22 -0.34 -5.75
C ARG A 167 -1.37 0.56 -6.20
N GLY A 168 -1.25 1.85 -5.89
CA GLY A 168 -2.15 2.91 -6.37
C GLY A 168 -1.98 3.30 -7.84
N MET A 169 -1.07 2.65 -8.58
CA MET A 169 -0.72 2.99 -9.95
C MET A 169 -0.60 1.75 -10.84
N ALA A 170 -0.58 1.97 -12.15
CA ALA A 170 -0.22 1.01 -13.18
C ALA A 170 1.20 1.25 -13.70
N ARG A 171 1.85 0.19 -14.19
CA ARG A 171 3.17 0.23 -14.83
C ARG A 171 3.04 -0.09 -16.31
N PHE A 172 3.85 0.57 -17.13
CA PHE A 172 4.11 0.16 -18.49
C PHE A 172 5.53 -0.37 -18.63
N ASP A 173 5.65 -1.53 -19.27
CA ASP A 173 6.91 -2.15 -19.69
C ASP A 173 7.03 -2.05 -21.21
N LEU A 174 8.26 -2.04 -21.71
CA LEU A 174 8.57 -2.00 -23.14
C LEU A 174 9.24 -3.31 -23.55
N LYS A 175 8.74 -3.93 -24.61
CA LYS A 175 9.35 -5.09 -25.27
C LYS A 175 9.66 -4.79 -26.73
N PHE A 176 10.85 -5.19 -27.17
CA PHE A 176 11.29 -5.10 -28.54
C PHE A 176 11.05 -6.43 -29.24
N ASN A 177 10.26 -6.42 -30.30
CA ASN A 177 10.14 -7.53 -31.22
C ASN A 177 10.28 -7.02 -32.66
N THR A 178 11.48 -6.54 -32.96
CA THR A 178 11.81 -5.89 -34.23
C THR A 178 12.93 -6.63 -34.93
N ALA A 179 12.78 -6.90 -36.24
CA ALA A 179 13.92 -7.28 -37.06
C ALA A 179 14.75 -6.03 -37.43
N GLY A 180 15.96 -5.89 -36.89
CA GLY A 180 16.85 -4.75 -37.15
C GLY A 180 17.11 -3.88 -35.93
N MET A 181 17.48 -2.61 -36.14
CA MET A 181 17.78 -1.67 -35.05
C MET A 181 16.54 -0.83 -34.73
N ALA A 182 16.21 -0.73 -33.44
CA ALA A 182 15.15 0.13 -32.94
C ALA A 182 15.59 0.81 -31.64
N GLU A 183 15.28 2.10 -31.53
CA GLU A 183 15.58 2.94 -30.38
C GLU A 183 14.31 3.68 -29.97
N VAL A 184 13.93 3.62 -28.69
CA VAL A 184 12.78 4.37 -28.16
C VAL A 184 13.29 5.57 -27.37
N HIS A 185 12.84 6.77 -27.75
CA HIS A 185 13.25 8.02 -27.13
C HIS A 185 12.21 8.59 -26.18
N ARG A 186 10.93 8.23 -26.36
CA ARG A 186 9.85 8.73 -25.52
C ARG A 186 8.66 7.80 -25.52
N VAL A 187 8.06 7.62 -24.35
CA VAL A 187 6.76 6.97 -24.16
C VAL A 187 5.82 7.99 -23.52
N THR A 188 4.64 8.20 -24.11
CA THR A 188 3.66 9.19 -23.65
C THR A 188 2.29 8.58 -23.50
N LEU A 189 1.67 8.75 -22.35
CA LEU A 189 0.24 8.53 -22.17
C LEU A 189 -0.48 9.88 -22.29
N ARG A 190 -1.33 10.00 -23.31
CA ARG A 190 -2.15 11.19 -23.50
C ARG A 190 -3.36 11.20 -22.59
N ASN A 191 -3.74 12.39 -22.11
CA ASN A 191 -4.87 12.60 -21.19
C ASN A 191 -4.76 11.78 -19.88
N ALA A 192 -3.56 11.63 -19.34
CA ALA A 192 -3.31 10.96 -18.06
C ALA A 192 -3.94 11.77 -16.91
N ALA A 193 -4.69 11.09 -16.04
CA ALA A 193 -5.26 11.64 -14.82
C ALA A 193 -4.14 12.08 -13.86
N GLU A 194 -4.24 13.29 -13.33
CA GLU A 194 -3.27 13.82 -12.37
C GLU A 194 -3.58 13.43 -10.92
N SER A 195 -4.68 12.72 -10.67
CA SER A 195 -5.01 12.19 -9.35
C SER A 195 -5.82 10.90 -9.44
N VAL A 196 -5.75 10.11 -8.36
CA VAL A 196 -6.44 8.83 -8.22
C VAL A 196 -7.10 8.75 -6.85
N PHE A 197 -8.15 7.95 -6.70
CA PHE A 197 -8.65 7.63 -5.36
C PHE A 197 -7.65 6.79 -4.57
N LEU A 198 -7.57 7.01 -3.26
CA LEU A 198 -6.70 6.23 -2.38
C LEU A 198 -7.09 4.74 -2.42
N PHE A 199 -8.39 4.44 -2.41
CA PHE A 199 -8.95 3.09 -2.57
C PHE A 199 -9.71 2.95 -3.90
N PRO A 200 -9.84 1.74 -4.46
CA PRO A 200 -10.71 1.51 -5.60
C PRO A 200 -12.16 1.91 -5.28
N VAL A 201 -12.81 2.62 -6.21
CA VAL A 201 -14.23 2.97 -6.12
C VAL A 201 -14.97 2.29 -7.27
N SER A 202 -15.97 1.47 -6.96
CA SER A 202 -16.69 0.71 -7.98
C SER A 202 -17.31 1.63 -9.03
N GLY A 203 -16.95 1.39 -10.30
CA GLY A 203 -17.40 2.18 -11.45
C GLY A 203 -16.75 3.57 -11.59
N GLN A 204 -15.81 3.96 -10.72
CA GLN A 204 -15.14 5.26 -10.75
C GLN A 204 -13.62 5.08 -10.61
N TYR A 205 -12.90 5.36 -11.68
CA TYR A 205 -11.44 5.19 -11.73
C TYR A 205 -10.66 6.44 -11.29
N SER A 206 -11.30 7.60 -11.29
CA SER A 206 -10.67 8.88 -10.93
C SER A 206 -11.74 9.84 -10.42
N PRO A 207 -11.37 10.88 -9.65
CA PRO A 207 -12.28 11.96 -9.29
C PRO A 207 -13.00 12.54 -10.53
N GLU A 208 -14.25 12.98 -10.35
CA GLU A 208 -15.10 13.47 -11.45
C GLU A 208 -14.49 14.70 -12.15
N ASP A 209 -13.88 15.59 -11.38
CA ASP A 209 -13.24 16.83 -11.82
C ASP A 209 -11.72 16.71 -12.01
N VAL A 210 -11.22 15.48 -12.17
CA VAL A 210 -9.78 15.23 -12.30
C VAL A 210 -9.17 15.99 -13.49
N SER A 211 -8.09 16.73 -13.20
CA SER A 211 -7.27 17.34 -14.25
C SER A 211 -6.50 16.28 -15.02
N ARG A 212 -6.32 16.51 -16.32
CA ARG A 212 -5.66 15.56 -17.23
C ARG A 212 -4.63 16.27 -18.09
N LYS A 213 -3.49 15.63 -18.28
CA LYS A 213 -2.42 16.11 -19.15
C LYS A 213 -1.70 14.96 -19.83
N ASP A 214 -0.94 15.27 -20.87
CA ASP A 214 -0.02 14.30 -21.44
C ASP A 214 1.11 14.05 -20.43
N TYR A 215 1.40 12.78 -20.17
CA TYR A 215 2.46 12.36 -19.27
C TYR A 215 3.48 11.51 -20.03
N SER A 216 4.74 11.95 -20.01
CA SER A 216 5.81 11.38 -20.83
C SER A 216 7.01 10.96 -20.00
N ALA A 217 7.55 9.79 -20.31
CA ALA A 217 8.91 9.40 -19.95
C ALA A 217 9.85 9.67 -21.14
N GLU A 218 10.95 10.37 -20.88
CA GLU A 218 11.88 10.87 -21.89
C GLU A 218 13.25 10.17 -21.72
N PHE A 219 13.76 9.59 -22.81
CA PHE A 219 14.99 8.80 -22.89
C PHE A 219 15.96 9.44 -23.89
N ARG A 220 16.16 10.76 -23.79
CA ARG A 220 16.87 11.54 -24.81
C ARG A 220 18.37 11.25 -24.86
N GLU A 221 19.01 11.12 -23.70
CA GLU A 221 20.45 10.90 -23.60
C GLU A 221 20.83 9.43 -23.80
N GLN A 222 19.95 8.53 -23.36
CA GLN A 222 20.12 7.08 -23.47
C GLN A 222 18.80 6.48 -23.96
N PRO A 223 18.59 6.41 -25.29
CA PRO A 223 17.42 5.76 -25.87
C PRO A 223 17.35 4.31 -25.43
N LEU A 224 16.13 3.79 -25.27
CA LEU A 224 15.94 2.38 -24.94
C LEU A 224 16.15 1.54 -26.19
N THR A 225 17.00 0.52 -26.09
CA THR A 225 17.33 -0.38 -27.21
C THR A 225 17.14 -1.86 -26.86
N ALA A 226 16.53 -2.14 -25.71
CA ALA A 226 16.28 -3.48 -25.18
C ALA A 226 15.03 -3.46 -24.31
N ASP A 227 14.48 -4.65 -24.05
CA ASP A 227 13.35 -4.81 -23.13
C ASP A 227 13.61 -4.09 -21.81
N THR A 228 12.68 -3.26 -21.40
CA THR A 228 12.83 -2.37 -20.25
C THR A 228 11.54 -2.37 -19.44
N GLU A 229 11.65 -2.70 -18.16
CA GLU A 229 10.53 -2.60 -17.22
C GLU A 229 10.33 -1.16 -16.73
N GLY A 230 9.10 -0.79 -16.39
CA GLY A 230 8.81 0.45 -15.69
C GLY A 230 9.09 1.72 -16.47
N VAL A 231 8.93 1.69 -17.79
CA VAL A 231 9.17 2.84 -18.66
C VAL A 231 8.18 3.99 -18.43
N LEU A 232 7.00 3.69 -17.90
CA LEU A 232 6.01 4.71 -17.50
C LEU A 232 5.17 4.19 -16.34
N HIS A 233 4.82 5.07 -15.41
CA HIS A 233 3.88 4.79 -14.33
C HIS A 233 2.73 5.78 -14.37
N VAL A 234 1.49 5.33 -14.20
CA VAL A 234 0.31 6.21 -14.31
C VAL A 234 -0.79 5.78 -13.35
N TYR A 235 -1.68 6.70 -13.04
CA TYR A 235 -2.88 6.38 -12.27
C TYR A 235 -3.93 5.63 -13.09
N GLU A 236 -4.78 4.86 -12.39
CA GLU A 236 -5.96 4.26 -13.01
C GLU A 236 -6.90 5.31 -13.58
N GLN A 237 -7.56 4.98 -14.69
CA GLN A 237 -8.47 5.88 -15.37
C GLN A 237 -9.33 5.14 -16.40
N SER A 238 -10.55 5.63 -16.58
CA SER A 238 -11.43 5.17 -17.66
C SER A 238 -10.90 5.57 -19.05
N THR A 239 -11.20 4.77 -20.06
CA THR A 239 -10.89 5.07 -21.47
C THR A 239 -11.88 6.01 -22.17
N GLY A 240 -12.98 6.40 -21.51
CA GLY A 240 -14.00 7.31 -22.05
C GLY A 240 -13.47 8.70 -22.50
N ASN A 241 -12.26 9.06 -22.07
CA ASN A 241 -11.56 10.29 -22.46
C ASN A 241 -10.52 10.10 -23.58
N ARG A 242 -10.58 8.98 -24.33
CA ARG A 242 -9.64 8.62 -25.41
C ARG A 242 -8.19 8.61 -24.92
N VAL A 243 -7.89 7.63 -24.09
CA VAL A 243 -6.54 7.41 -23.57
C VAL A 243 -5.69 6.77 -24.66
N VAL A 244 -4.62 7.45 -25.08
CA VAL A 244 -3.73 7.01 -26.16
C VAL A 244 -2.31 6.90 -25.65
N ILE A 245 -1.67 5.75 -25.85
CA ILE A 245 -0.24 5.60 -25.67
C ILE A 245 0.47 5.92 -26.99
N SER A 246 1.55 6.70 -26.92
CA SER A 246 2.41 7.10 -28.04
C SER A 246 3.85 6.72 -27.74
N VAL A 247 4.53 6.10 -28.70
CA VAL A 247 5.95 5.74 -28.62
C VAL A 247 6.68 6.43 -29.75
N ASP A 248 7.64 7.28 -29.40
CA ASP A 248 8.51 7.94 -30.36
C ASP A 248 9.78 7.11 -30.48
N ALA A 249 10.02 6.57 -31.67
CA ALA A 249 11.10 5.63 -31.93
C ALA A 249 11.90 6.00 -33.19
N VAL A 250 13.13 5.51 -33.25
CA VAL A 250 13.93 5.46 -34.47
C VAL A 250 14.11 4.00 -34.85
N ILE A 251 13.64 3.63 -36.04
CA ILE A 251 13.64 2.25 -36.52
C ILE A 251 14.37 2.23 -37.86
N ASP A 252 15.46 1.46 -37.93
CA ASP A 252 16.40 1.47 -39.06
C ASP A 252 16.81 2.88 -39.51
N GLY A 253 17.00 3.80 -38.57
CA GLY A 253 17.39 5.19 -38.84
C GLY A 253 16.24 6.12 -39.27
N LYS A 254 15.00 5.64 -39.31
CA LYS A 254 13.82 6.47 -39.59
C LYS A 254 13.04 6.77 -38.32
N THR A 255 12.72 8.04 -38.09
CA THR A 255 11.84 8.44 -36.98
C THR A 255 10.39 8.03 -37.26
N GLU A 256 9.79 7.36 -36.28
CA GLU A 256 8.41 6.90 -36.29
C GLU A 256 7.71 7.34 -34.99
N VAL A 257 6.41 7.63 -35.08
CA VAL A 257 5.54 7.88 -33.92
C VAL A 257 4.40 6.88 -33.98
N LEU A 258 4.43 5.91 -33.09
CA LEU A 258 3.46 4.83 -33.04
C LEU A 258 2.45 5.11 -31.96
N THR A 259 1.16 5.00 -32.28
CA THR A 259 0.08 5.28 -31.33
C THR A 259 -0.88 4.11 -31.21
N LYS A 260 -1.33 3.82 -29.99
CA LYS A 260 -2.40 2.86 -29.72
C LYS A 260 -3.41 3.49 -28.77
N GLU A 261 -4.67 3.51 -29.18
CA GLU A 261 -5.78 3.84 -28.28
C GLU A 261 -6.06 2.64 -27.37
N LEU A 262 -6.23 2.91 -26.09
CA LEU A 262 -6.58 1.89 -25.10
C LEU A 262 -8.09 1.70 -25.09
N GLU A 263 -8.51 0.46 -25.27
CA GLU A 263 -9.92 0.08 -25.36
C GLU A 263 -10.51 -0.13 -23.96
N GLU A 264 -9.73 -0.73 -23.06
CA GLU A 264 -10.10 -1.04 -21.68
C GLU A 264 -9.52 -0.01 -20.68
N PRO A 265 -10.25 0.32 -19.59
CA PRO A 265 -9.75 1.18 -18.51
C PRO A 265 -8.36 0.77 -18.01
N LEU A 266 -7.54 1.77 -17.70
CA LEU A 266 -6.31 1.55 -16.96
C LEU A 266 -6.64 1.22 -15.53
N LYS A 267 -6.17 0.07 -15.05
CA LYS A 267 -6.37 -0.41 -13.69
C LYS A 267 -5.09 -0.27 -12.89
N ARG A 268 -5.22 0.13 -11.62
CA ARG A 268 -4.10 0.15 -10.69
C ARG A 268 -3.57 -1.28 -10.48
N ASN A 269 -2.35 -1.41 -9.97
CA ASN A 269 -1.71 -2.69 -9.70
C ASN A 269 -1.70 -3.65 -10.92
N THR A 270 -1.52 -3.09 -12.11
CA THR A 270 -1.49 -3.81 -13.40
C THR A 270 -0.23 -3.44 -14.18
N ILE A 271 0.40 -4.42 -14.82
CA ILE A 271 1.50 -4.20 -15.79
C ILE A 271 0.91 -4.23 -17.19
N TYR A 272 1.15 -3.16 -17.95
CA TYR A 272 0.85 -3.06 -19.36
C TYR A 272 2.14 -3.23 -20.16
N THR A 273 2.20 -4.19 -21.07
CA THR A 273 3.38 -4.39 -21.93
C THR A 273 3.15 -3.75 -23.29
N LEU A 274 3.96 -2.74 -23.60
CA LEU A 274 4.10 -2.13 -24.92
C LEU A 274 5.03 -2.99 -25.75
N THR A 275 4.53 -3.67 -26.78
CA THR A 275 5.38 -4.44 -27.70
C THR A 275 5.57 -3.65 -28.98
N LEU A 276 6.80 -3.17 -29.18
CA LEU A 276 7.22 -2.56 -30.43
C LEU A 276 7.52 -3.68 -31.44
N ARG A 277 6.65 -3.84 -32.44
CA ARG A 277 6.82 -4.86 -33.48
C ARG A 277 7.27 -4.26 -34.79
N LYS A 278 8.20 -4.94 -35.43
CA LYS A 278 8.58 -4.69 -36.81
C LYS A 278 8.85 -6.00 -37.52
N ASP A 279 7.99 -6.27 -38.50
CA ASP A 279 8.18 -7.33 -39.46
C ASP A 279 8.79 -6.75 -40.76
N THR A 280 8.91 -7.54 -41.82
CA THR A 280 9.59 -7.14 -43.06
C THR A 280 8.99 -5.89 -43.73
N ILE A 281 7.71 -5.58 -43.48
CA ILE A 281 6.95 -4.55 -44.20
C ILE A 281 6.27 -3.54 -43.26
N ASP A 282 5.83 -3.99 -42.08
CA ASP A 282 4.99 -3.20 -41.18
C ASP A 282 5.64 -2.98 -39.81
N VAL A 283 5.39 -1.78 -39.26
CA VAL A 283 5.74 -1.41 -37.88
C VAL A 283 4.44 -1.18 -37.12
N SER A 284 4.30 -1.79 -35.94
CA SER A 284 3.10 -1.65 -35.12
C SER A 284 3.43 -1.60 -33.61
N LEU A 285 2.47 -1.08 -32.85
CA LEU A 285 2.49 -1.08 -31.39
C LEU A 285 1.33 -1.93 -30.87
N GLU A 286 1.66 -2.99 -30.15
CA GLU A 286 0.68 -3.82 -29.44
C GLU A 286 0.73 -3.53 -27.95
N VAL A 287 -0.43 -3.63 -27.31
CA VAL A 287 -0.55 -3.47 -25.85
C VAL A 287 -1.24 -4.72 -25.31
N SER A 288 -0.54 -5.43 -24.42
CA SER A 288 -1.12 -6.48 -23.59
C SER A 288 -1.01 -6.08 -22.12
N PHE A 289 -1.71 -6.78 -21.24
CA PHE A 289 -1.62 -6.51 -19.81
C PHE A 289 -1.69 -7.81 -19.00
N ASP A 290 -1.09 -7.75 -17.82
CA ASP A 290 -1.14 -8.75 -16.78
C ASP A 290 -1.34 -8.04 -15.43
N GLU A 291 -1.88 -8.73 -14.43
CA GLU A 291 -1.84 -8.19 -13.08
C GLU A 291 -0.38 -7.96 -12.69
N TRP A 292 -0.08 -6.81 -12.06
CA TRP A 292 1.30 -6.50 -11.71
C TRP A 292 1.83 -7.57 -10.76
N GLU A 293 1.03 -7.85 -9.73
CA GLU A 293 1.17 -8.99 -8.84
C GLU A 293 -0.26 -9.44 -8.44
N PRO A 294 -0.56 -10.76 -8.38
CA PRO A 294 -1.87 -11.24 -7.98
C PRO A 294 -2.19 -10.78 -6.56
N GLY A 295 -3.33 -10.12 -6.43
CA GLY A 295 -3.94 -9.81 -5.15
C GLY A 295 -5.44 -9.90 -5.34
N SER A 296 -6.18 -10.26 -4.29
CA SER A 296 -7.60 -9.97 -4.20
C SER A 296 -7.78 -8.91 -3.11
N ASP A 297 -8.74 -8.01 -3.32
CA ASP A 297 -9.30 -7.32 -2.15
C ASP A 297 -10.01 -8.42 -1.39
N THR A 298 -9.71 -8.57 -0.09
CA THR A 298 -10.20 -9.73 0.65
C THR A 298 -11.65 -9.48 1.05
N GLU A 299 -12.56 -9.75 0.12
CA GLU A 299 -13.96 -9.97 0.45
C GLU A 299 -14.07 -11.40 0.97
N LEU A 300 -14.09 -11.54 2.29
CA LEU A 300 -14.34 -12.83 2.91
C LEU A 300 -15.83 -13.13 2.75
N MET A 301 -16.16 -14.13 1.93
CA MET A 301 -17.53 -14.65 1.90
C MET A 301 -17.79 -15.49 3.17
N PRO A 302 -18.99 -15.40 3.76
CA PRO A 302 -19.35 -16.10 4.99
C PRO A 302 -19.32 -17.63 4.87
#